data_AF-A0A923A1J3-F1
#
_entry.id   AF-A0A923A1J3-F1
#
_cell.length_a   1.000
_cell.length_b   1.000
_cell.length_c   1.000
_cell.angle_alpha   90.00
_cell.angle_beta   90.00
_cell.angle_gamma   90.00
#
_symmetry.space_group_name_H-M   'P 1'
#
loop_
_entity.id
_entity.type
_entity.pdbx_description
1 polymer ?
#
loop_
_entity_poly.entity_id
_entity_poly.type
_entity_poly.pdbx_seq_one_letter_code
_entity_poly.pdbx_strand_id
1 'polypeptide(L)'
;MEPFKILIVDDIAQNIQVLGNLLRKEGYAISYAKSGGQALSILEEELFDLILLDVMMPNMDGFQLCANIKKETKWQEIPIIFLTAKAQLEDVMEGFQLGAVDYVTKPFNSEELLARVRTHLELKAVKKQLENQNSILSQKNESLTKLNQELENALNEIKALRGILPICAQCKKIRRADSDPKKDDSWMVLERYLMEYTSVKASHGLCPECMAELYPDFVKK
;
A
#
# COMPACT_ATOMS: atom_id res chain seq x y z
N MET A 1 17.46 16.03 -9.14
CA MET A 1 16.70 15.85 -7.88
C MET A 1 16.54 17.24 -7.29
N GLU A 2 15.33 17.65 -6.91
CA GLU A 2 15.20 18.94 -6.21
C GLU A 2 15.98 18.89 -4.89
N PRO A 3 16.65 19.99 -4.52
CA PRO A 3 17.42 20.03 -3.27
C PRO A 3 16.48 19.93 -2.07
N PHE A 4 16.87 19.16 -1.05
CA PHE A 4 16.13 19.11 0.21
C PHE A 4 16.06 20.51 0.82
N LYS A 5 14.88 20.89 1.31
CA LYS A 5 14.62 22.17 1.97
C LYS A 5 14.79 22.05 3.48
N ILE A 6 15.65 22.87 4.08
CA ILE A 6 15.90 22.89 5.52
C ILE A 6 15.51 24.25 6.07
N LEU A 7 14.72 24.26 7.15
CA LEU A 7 14.40 25.46 7.92
C LEU A 7 15.31 25.53 9.14
N ILE A 8 16.03 26.64 9.28
CA ILE A 8 16.84 26.95 10.47
C ILE A 8 16.09 27.94 11.34
N VAL A 9 15.88 27.62 12.61
CA VAL A 9 15.19 28.49 13.56
C VAL A 9 16.13 28.76 14.74
N ASP A 10 16.67 29.98 14.81
CA ASP A 10 17.61 30.40 15.87
C ASP A 10 17.56 31.94 15.96
N ASP A 11 17.48 32.52 17.15
CA ASP A 11 17.39 33.97 17.33
C ASP A 11 18.74 34.67 17.12
N ILE A 12 19.84 33.91 17.20
CA ILE A 12 21.21 34.41 17.02
C ILE A 12 21.61 34.33 15.54
N ALA A 13 21.68 35.50 14.89
CA ALA A 13 22.01 35.61 13.47
C ALA A 13 23.35 34.94 13.06
N GLN A 14 24.32 34.88 13.96
CA GLN A 14 25.61 34.22 13.72
C GLN A 14 25.44 32.70 13.57
N ASN A 15 24.58 32.06 14.37
CA ASN A 15 24.29 30.64 14.25
C ASN A 15 23.62 30.34 12.91
N ILE A 16 22.61 31.12 12.54
CA ILE A 16 21.95 31.03 11.22
C ILE A 16 22.98 31.12 10.09
N GLN A 17 23.90 32.08 10.16
CA GLN A 17 24.89 32.29 9.11
C GLN A 17 25.88 31.11 9.01
N VAL A 18 26.35 30.59 10.14
CA VAL A 18 27.25 29.43 10.19
C VAL A 18 26.57 28.19 9.61
N LEU A 19 25.37 27.87 10.11
CA LEU A 19 24.59 26.70 9.67
C LEU A 19 24.18 26.83 8.20
N GLY A 20 23.70 28.00 7.79
CA GLY A 20 23.29 28.27 6.41
C GLY A 20 24.46 28.12 5.43
N ASN A 21 25.65 28.61 5.77
CA ASN A 21 26.84 28.44 4.94
C ASN A 21 27.29 26.98 4.86
N LEU A 22 27.23 26.26 5.98
CA LEU A 22 27.60 24.84 6.03
C LEU A 22 26.66 23.99 5.18
N LEU A 23 25.35 24.15 5.35
CA LEU A 23 24.34 23.33 4.66
C LEU A 23 24.21 23.69 3.17
N ARG A 24 24.38 24.96 2.78
CA ARG A 24 24.39 25.35 1.36
C ARG A 24 25.55 24.73 0.59
N LYS A 25 26.71 24.51 1.23
CA LYS A 25 27.86 23.83 0.60
C LYS A 25 27.54 22.38 0.23
N GLU A 26 26.65 21.74 0.98
CA GLU A 26 26.16 20.38 0.67
C GLU A 26 25.01 20.36 -0.35
N GLY A 27 24.59 21.53 -0.87
CA GLY A 27 23.55 21.64 -1.90
C GLY A 27 22.11 21.70 -1.37
N TYR A 28 21.92 21.92 -0.07
CA TYR A 28 20.57 22.08 0.51
C TYR A 28 19.99 23.48 0.28
N ALA A 29 18.67 23.55 0.09
CA ALA A 29 17.93 24.80 0.03
C ALA A 29 17.59 25.26 1.46
N ILE A 30 17.97 26.48 1.82
CA ILE A 30 17.89 26.97 3.21
C ILE A 30 16.96 28.16 3.34
N SER A 31 15.97 28.03 4.23
CA SER A 31 15.20 29.14 4.79
C SER A 31 15.55 29.31 6.26
N TYR A 32 15.30 30.50 6.81
CA TYR A 32 15.59 30.77 8.23
C TYR A 32 14.50 31.59 8.89
N ALA A 33 14.34 31.38 10.19
CA ALA A 33 13.47 32.14 11.08
C ALA A 33 14.25 32.55 12.34
N LYS A 34 13.96 33.74 12.86
CA LYS A 34 14.57 34.28 14.09
C LYS A 34 13.67 34.15 15.32
N SER A 35 12.50 33.56 15.15
CA SER A 35 11.53 33.33 16.22
C SER A 35 10.57 32.20 15.85
N GLY A 36 9.97 31.56 16.86
CA GLY A 36 8.95 30.52 16.64
C GLY A 36 7.75 31.02 15.82
N GLY A 37 7.30 32.25 16.05
CA GLY A 37 6.21 32.85 15.27
C GLY A 37 6.56 33.00 13.78
N GLN A 38 7.77 33.45 13.46
CA GLN A 38 8.23 33.54 12.07
C GLN A 38 8.37 32.15 11.44
N ALA A 39 8.83 31.15 12.20
CA ALA A 39 8.94 29.78 11.72
C ALA A 39 7.57 29.21 11.33
N LEU A 40 6.53 29.44 12.15
CA LEU A 40 5.16 29.03 11.85
C LEU A 40 4.62 29.72 10.59
N SER A 41 4.85 31.03 10.42
CA SER A 41 4.47 31.74 9.18
C SER A 41 5.13 31.12 7.95
N ILE A 42 6.42 30.80 8.02
CA ILE A 42 7.16 30.19 6.91
C ILE A 42 6.66 28.76 6.61
N LEU A 43 6.32 27.99 7.64
CA LEU A 43 5.77 26.62 7.50
C LEU A 43 4.38 26.59 6.85
N GLU A 44 3.64 27.71 6.89
CA GLU A 44 2.37 27.82 6.18
C GLU A 44 2.55 28.01 4.67
N GLU A 45 3.53 28.82 4.29
CA GLU A 45 3.82 29.19 2.90
C GLU A 45 4.56 28.06 2.15
N GLU A 46 5.44 27.34 2.82
CA GLU A 46 6.31 26.33 2.20
C GLU A 46 6.45 25.05 3.04
N LEU A 47 6.72 23.93 2.35
CA LEU A 47 7.04 22.66 2.98
C LEU A 47 8.55 22.47 3.11
N PHE A 48 8.96 21.83 4.21
CA PHE A 48 10.36 21.57 4.53
C PHE A 48 10.63 20.08 4.73
N ASP A 49 11.87 19.70 4.47
CA ASP A 49 12.38 18.36 4.65
C ASP A 49 12.92 18.09 6.03
N LEU A 50 13.46 19.11 6.69
CA LEU A 50 14.02 19.04 8.03
C LEU A 50 14.00 20.42 8.69
N ILE A 51 13.87 20.45 10.02
CA ILE A 51 13.96 21.68 10.81
C ILE A 51 15.13 21.55 11.80
N LEU A 52 16.03 22.52 11.77
CA LEU A 52 17.03 22.74 12.81
C LEU A 52 16.49 23.81 13.76
N LEU A 53 16.29 23.46 15.02
CA LEU A 53 15.56 24.29 15.96
C LEU A 53 16.38 24.57 17.22
N ASP A 54 16.70 25.83 17.46
CA ASP A 54 17.27 26.25 18.73
C ASP A 54 16.27 26.06 19.88
N VAL A 55 16.74 25.47 20.96
CA VAL A 55 15.94 25.26 22.17
C VAL A 55 15.78 26.58 22.93
N MET A 56 16.84 27.38 23.00
CA MET A 56 16.86 28.60 23.82
C MET A 56 16.54 29.83 22.97
N MET A 57 15.25 30.13 22.80
CA MET A 57 14.78 31.34 22.12
C MET A 57 13.89 32.20 23.01
N PRO A 58 13.87 33.52 22.83
CA PRO A 58 12.98 34.42 23.55
C PRO A 58 11.52 34.26 23.10
N ASN A 59 10.59 34.49 24.03
CA ASN A 59 9.12 34.43 23.89
C ASN A 59 8.54 33.02 23.71
N MET A 60 8.98 32.30 22.67
CA MET A 60 8.58 30.92 22.40
C MET A 60 9.84 30.07 22.32
N ASP A 61 10.00 29.16 23.27
CA ASP A 61 11.14 28.25 23.28
C ASP A 61 11.00 27.18 22.19
N GLY A 62 12.11 26.48 21.90
CA GLY A 62 12.12 25.44 20.87
C GLY A 62 11.21 24.25 21.20
N PHE A 63 10.99 23.95 22.48
CA PHE A 63 10.12 22.85 22.89
C PHE A 63 8.65 23.14 22.59
N GLN A 64 8.18 24.34 22.91
CA GLN A 64 6.84 24.83 22.58
C GLN A 64 6.61 24.86 21.07
N LEU A 65 7.59 25.35 20.31
CA LEU A 65 7.50 25.36 18.85
C LEU A 65 7.43 23.93 18.29
N CYS A 66 8.28 23.02 18.78
CA CYS A 66 8.24 21.61 18.39
C CYS A 66 6.86 21.00 18.66
N ALA A 67 6.31 21.21 19.85
CA ALA A 67 4.99 20.72 20.21
C ALA A 67 3.89 21.25 19.28
N ASN A 68 3.96 22.54 18.89
CA ASN A 68 3.02 23.12 17.94
C ASN A 68 3.15 22.50 16.54
N ILE A 69 4.38 22.32 16.06
CA ILE A 69 4.63 21.69 14.75
C ILE A 69 4.12 20.24 14.74
N LYS A 70 4.36 19.48 15.81
CA LYS A 70 3.96 18.08 15.91
C LYS A 70 2.47 17.85 16.11
N LYS A 71 1.72 18.85 16.56
CA LYS A 71 0.24 18.79 16.64
C LYS A 71 -0.43 18.92 15.28
N GLU A 72 0.22 19.59 14.33
CA GLU A 72 -0.37 19.84 13.02
C GLU A 72 -0.11 18.70 12.04
N THR A 73 -1.18 18.11 11.50
CA THR A 73 -1.10 16.95 10.59
C THR A 73 -0.25 17.24 9.34
N LYS A 74 -0.23 18.51 8.90
CA LYS A 74 0.57 18.99 7.75
C LYS A 74 2.08 18.91 8.00
N TRP A 75 2.53 19.06 9.26
CA TRP A 75 3.94 19.22 9.60
C TRP A 75 4.50 18.17 10.56
N GLN A 76 3.64 17.35 11.17
CA GLN A 76 4.03 16.36 12.18
C GLN A 76 5.12 15.38 11.72
N GLU A 77 5.17 15.07 10.42
CA GLU A 77 6.17 14.15 9.83
C GLU A 77 7.52 14.83 9.53
N ILE A 78 7.64 16.15 9.69
CA ILE A 78 8.91 16.83 9.45
C ILE A 78 9.89 16.50 10.61
N PRO A 79 11.07 15.93 10.33
CA PRO A 79 12.07 15.68 11.36
C PRO A 79 12.58 17.01 11.93
N ILE A 80 12.60 17.10 13.27
CA ILE A 80 13.10 18.25 14.01
C ILE A 80 14.35 17.81 14.77
N ILE A 81 15.47 18.47 14.52
CA ILE A 81 16.72 18.30 15.27
C ILE A 81 16.90 19.52 16.15
N PHE A 82 16.99 19.31 17.46
CA PHE A 82 17.24 20.38 18.40
C PHE A 82 18.70 20.83 18.37
N LEU A 83 18.92 22.13 18.47
CA LEU A 83 20.21 22.74 18.70
C LEU A 83 20.24 23.22 20.15
N THR A 84 21.13 22.67 20.98
CA THR A 84 21.13 22.97 22.42
C THR A 84 22.51 23.35 22.92
N ALA A 85 22.59 24.31 23.85
CA ALA A 85 23.82 24.56 24.63
C ALA A 85 23.90 23.68 25.89
N LYS A 86 22.79 23.06 26.30
CA LYS A 86 22.71 22.18 27.46
C LYS A 86 22.44 20.75 27.00
N ALA A 87 23.40 19.87 27.27
CA ALA A 87 23.29 18.44 27.02
C ALA A 87 22.87 17.68 28.29
N GLN A 88 22.06 18.29 29.16
CA GLN A 88 21.54 17.60 30.34
C GLN A 88 20.56 16.52 29.87
N LEU A 89 20.61 15.36 30.52
CA LEU A 89 19.84 14.19 30.10
C LEU A 89 18.33 14.48 30.14
N GLU A 90 17.90 15.29 31.10
CA GLU A 90 16.50 15.69 31.29
C GLU A 90 15.98 16.50 30.10
N ASP A 91 16.74 17.51 29.63
CA ASP A 91 16.38 18.36 28.49
C ASP A 91 16.28 17.55 27.18
N VAL A 92 17.17 16.56 27.03
CA VAL A 92 17.18 15.66 25.87
C VAL A 92 15.96 14.74 25.89
N MET A 93 15.61 14.19 27.07
CA MET A 93 14.44 13.33 27.21
C MET A 93 13.14 14.08 26.94
N GLU A 94 13.01 15.33 27.43
CA GLU A 94 11.85 16.19 27.15
C GLU A 94 11.71 16.42 25.63
N GLY A 95 12.80 16.75 24.94
CA GLY A 95 12.78 16.96 23.51
C GLY A 95 12.30 15.75 22.70
N PHE A 96 12.75 14.54 23.06
CA PHE A 96 12.28 13.31 22.42
C PHE A 96 10.80 13.03 22.69
N GLN A 97 10.31 13.30 23.91
CA GLN A 97 8.89 13.15 24.24
C GLN A 97 8.00 14.09 23.43
N LEU A 98 8.51 15.27 23.06
CA LEU A 98 7.81 16.25 22.21
C LEU A 98 7.89 15.95 20.71
N GLY A 99 8.59 14.86 20.33
CA GLY A 99 8.66 14.37 18.96
C GLY A 99 9.86 14.85 18.15
N ALA A 100 10.88 15.46 18.77
CA ALA A 100 12.15 15.64 18.09
C ALA A 100 12.79 14.30 17.76
N VAL A 101 13.49 14.25 16.63
CA VAL A 101 14.15 13.02 16.17
C VAL A 101 15.61 12.96 16.61
N ASP A 102 16.19 14.09 16.99
CA ASP A 102 17.58 14.18 17.44
C ASP A 102 17.94 15.51 18.09
N TYR A 103 19.18 15.62 18.58
CA TYR A 103 19.78 16.86 19.05
C TYR A 103 21.26 17.01 18.62
N VAL A 104 21.73 18.25 18.55
CA VAL A 104 23.11 18.64 18.31
C VAL A 104 23.52 19.69 19.33
N THR A 105 24.68 19.49 19.94
CA THR A 105 25.21 20.42 20.95
C THR A 105 25.92 21.59 20.30
N LYS A 106 25.80 22.77 20.91
CA LYS A 106 26.57 23.98 20.61
C LYS A 106 27.87 23.96 21.45
N PRO A 107 29.05 24.29 20.90
CA PRO A 107 29.31 24.74 19.52
C PRO A 107 29.24 23.59 18.50
N PHE A 108 28.76 23.89 17.29
CA PHE A 108 28.50 22.88 16.26
C PHE A 108 29.78 22.23 15.74
N ASN A 109 29.87 20.91 15.87
CA ASN A 109 30.77 20.13 15.02
C ASN A 109 30.13 19.97 13.64
N SER A 110 30.83 20.45 12.60
CA SER A 110 30.30 20.45 11.22
C SER A 110 30.06 19.04 10.68
N GLU A 111 30.96 18.09 10.97
CA GLU A 111 30.81 16.70 10.50
C GLU A 111 29.63 16.01 11.20
N GLU A 112 29.50 16.21 12.51
CA GLU A 112 28.39 15.64 13.29
C GLU A 112 27.03 16.16 12.81
N LEU A 113 26.89 17.47 12.66
CA LEU A 113 25.65 18.09 12.19
C LEU A 113 25.27 17.56 10.80
N LEU A 114 26.22 17.53 9.87
CA LEU A 114 25.97 17.06 8.51
C LEU A 114 25.59 15.58 8.47
N ALA A 115 26.24 14.75 9.28
CA ALA A 115 25.92 13.33 9.38
C ALA A 115 24.49 13.11 9.90
N ARG A 116 24.08 13.84 10.94
CA ARG A 116 22.72 13.75 11.51
C ARG A 116 21.66 14.27 10.54
N VAL A 117 21.90 15.43 9.92
CA VAL A 117 21.00 15.99 8.90
C VAL A 117 20.80 15.02 7.75
N ARG A 118 21.90 14.48 7.19
CA ARG A 118 21.84 13.50 6.10
C ARG A 118 21.04 12.26 6.50
N THR A 119 21.33 11.70 7.67
CA THR A 119 20.65 10.50 8.20
C THR A 119 19.14 10.71 8.27
N HIS A 120 18.68 11.83 8.84
CA HIS A 120 17.25 12.08 8.98
C HIS A 120 16.54 12.43 7.66
N LEU A 121 17.23 13.09 6.73
CA LEU A 121 16.71 13.32 5.38
C LEU A 121 16.56 12.00 4.61
N GLU A 122 17.58 11.13 4.65
CA GLU A 122 17.53 9.80 4.02
C GLU A 122 16.43 8.92 4.63
N LEU A 123 16.32 8.89 5.97
CA LEU A 123 15.27 8.15 6.66
C LEU A 123 13.87 8.64 6.24
N LYS A 124 13.65 9.96 6.16
CA LYS A 124 12.38 10.52 5.70
C LYS A 124 12.08 10.09 4.25
N ALA A 125 13.07 10.18 3.37
CA ALA A 125 12.91 9.81 1.96
C ALA A 125 12.58 8.32 1.80
N VAL A 126 13.29 7.45 2.52
CA VAL A 126 13.06 5.99 2.51
C VAL A 126 11.67 5.65 3.07
N LYS A 127 11.25 6.25 4.19
CA LYS A 127 9.92 6.05 4.77
C LYS A 127 8.82 6.42 3.77
N LYS A 128 8.94 7.59 3.14
CA LYS A 128 8.00 8.05 2.10
C LYS A 128 7.94 7.10 0.89
N GLN A 129 9.09 6.58 0.46
CA GLN A 129 9.15 5.61 -0.62
C GLN A 129 8.46 4.29 -0.23
N LEU A 130 8.68 3.80 0.99
CA LEU A 130 8.07 2.59 1.50
C LEU A 130 6.55 2.70 1.59
N GLU A 131 6.03 3.83 2.08
CA GLU A 131 4.59 4.12 2.12
C GLU A 131 3.96 4.10 0.73
N ASN A 132 4.62 4.73 -0.25
CA ASN A 132 4.17 4.71 -1.64
C ASN A 132 4.18 3.29 -2.23
N GLN A 133 5.24 2.52 -1.97
CA GLN A 133 5.33 1.12 -2.41
C GLN A 133 4.23 0.26 -1.79
N ASN A 134 3.95 0.41 -0.50
CA ASN A 134 2.88 -0.31 0.19
C ASN A 134 1.50 0.03 -0.40
N SER A 135 1.25 1.29 -0.75
CA SER A 135 0.02 1.70 -1.42
C SER A 135 -0.14 1.01 -2.78
N ILE A 136 0.92 1.02 -3.60
CA ILE A 136 0.95 0.36 -4.92
C ILE A 136 0.76 -1.16 -4.78
N LEU A 137 1.45 -1.79 -3.82
CA LEU A 137 1.34 -3.23 -3.58
C LEU A 137 -0.08 -3.62 -3.15
N SER A 138 -0.71 -2.82 -2.31
CA SER A 138 -2.10 -3.03 -1.88
C SER A 138 -3.07 -3.02 -3.07
N GLN A 139 -2.95 -2.02 -3.95
CA GLN A 139 -3.78 -1.94 -5.16
C GLN A 139 -3.56 -3.12 -6.12
N LYS A 140 -2.31 -3.56 -6.27
CA LYS A 140 -1.97 -4.74 -7.09
C LYS A 140 -2.57 -6.02 -6.50
N ASN A 141 -2.49 -6.20 -5.18
CA ASN A 141 -3.08 -7.36 -4.51
C ASN A 141 -4.59 -7.41 -4.69
N GLU A 142 -5.28 -6.28 -4.55
CA GLU A 142 -6.73 -6.22 -4.78
C GLU A 142 -7.08 -6.59 -6.24
N SER A 143 -6.33 -6.05 -7.20
CA SER A 143 -6.53 -6.33 -8.63
C SER A 143 -6.29 -7.80 -8.97
N LEU A 144 -5.20 -8.38 -8.44
CA LEU A 144 -4.88 -9.80 -8.61
C LEU A 144 -5.97 -10.70 -8.00
N THR A 145 -6.54 -10.29 -6.87
CA THR A 145 -7.61 -11.04 -6.20
C THR A 145 -8.87 -11.07 -7.07
N LYS A 146 -9.25 -9.93 -7.68
CA LYS A 146 -10.38 -9.86 -8.62
C LYS A 146 -10.14 -10.73 -9.86
N LEU A 147 -8.96 -10.64 -10.46
CA LEU A 147 -8.62 -11.43 -11.66
C LEU A 147 -8.61 -12.94 -11.37
N ASN A 148 -8.09 -13.35 -10.21
CA ASN A 148 -8.14 -14.75 -9.78
C ASN A 148 -9.57 -15.24 -9.64
N GLN A 149 -10.47 -14.42 -9.07
CA GLN A 149 -11.89 -14.77 -8.96
C GLN A 149 -12.56 -14.92 -10.33
N GLU A 150 -12.27 -14.02 -11.27
CA GLU A 150 -12.77 -14.11 -12.65
C GLU A 150 -12.27 -15.37 -13.36
N LEU A 151 -10.98 -15.69 -13.19
CA LEU A 151 -10.39 -16.90 -13.75
C LEU A 151 -11.04 -18.16 -13.17
N GLU A 152 -11.28 -18.20 -11.85
CA GLU A 152 -11.99 -19.32 -11.21
C GLU A 152 -13.41 -19.48 -11.74
N ASN A 153 -14.13 -18.37 -11.91
CA ASN A 153 -15.47 -18.38 -12.50
C ASN A 153 -15.46 -18.92 -13.93
N ALA A 154 -14.55 -18.44 -14.78
CA ALA A 154 -14.39 -18.92 -16.16
C ALA A 154 -14.00 -20.41 -16.21
N LEU A 155 -13.12 -20.85 -15.31
CA LEU A 155 -12.76 -22.27 -15.20
C LEU A 155 -13.94 -23.14 -14.77
N ASN A 156 -14.83 -22.64 -13.92
CA ASN A 156 -16.05 -23.34 -13.54
C ASN A 156 -17.04 -23.45 -14.71
N GLU A 157 -17.15 -22.42 -15.54
CA GLU A 157 -17.96 -22.47 -16.77
C GLU A 157 -17.46 -23.51 -17.78
N ILE A 158 -16.14 -23.71 -17.88
CA ILE A 158 -15.53 -24.68 -18.81
C ILE A 158 -15.57 -26.12 -18.27
N LYS A 159 -15.80 -26.35 -16.97
CA LYS A 159 -15.74 -27.68 -16.33
C LYS A 159 -16.99 -28.55 -16.52
N ALA A 160 -17.79 -28.30 -17.54
CA ALA A 160 -18.79 -29.25 -18.03
C ALA A 160 -18.09 -30.40 -18.80
N LEU A 161 -18.00 -31.59 -18.19
CA LEU A 161 -17.37 -32.84 -18.70
C LEU A 161 -15.83 -32.95 -18.59
N ARG A 162 -15.28 -32.89 -17.37
CA ARG A 162 -13.95 -33.46 -17.08
C ARG A 162 -14.09 -34.67 -16.14
N GLY A 163 -13.48 -35.81 -16.51
CA GLY A 163 -13.45 -37.03 -15.70
C GLY A 163 -14.08 -38.26 -16.38
N ILE A 164 -14.01 -39.42 -15.71
CA ILE A 164 -14.65 -40.66 -16.16
C ILE A 164 -16.11 -40.64 -15.71
N LEU A 165 -17.04 -40.75 -16.64
CA LEU A 165 -18.46 -40.83 -16.33
C LEU A 165 -18.82 -42.24 -15.79
N PRO A 166 -19.46 -42.35 -14.62
CA PRO A 166 -19.91 -43.63 -14.09
C PRO A 166 -21.16 -44.10 -14.84
N ILE A 167 -20.94 -44.86 -15.92
CA ILE A 167 -21.99 -45.38 -16.81
C ILE A 167 -22.34 -46.82 -16.41
N CYS A 168 -23.63 -47.14 -16.25
CA CYS A 168 -24.09 -48.50 -16.02
C CYS A 168 -23.78 -49.37 -17.25
N ALA A 169 -23.10 -50.49 -17.03
CA ALA A 169 -22.69 -51.38 -18.11
C ALA A 169 -23.88 -51.94 -18.92
N GLN A 170 -25.04 -52.10 -18.28
CA GLN A 170 -26.23 -52.68 -18.88
C GLN A 170 -27.11 -51.63 -19.59
N CYS A 171 -27.62 -50.65 -18.83
CA CYS A 171 -28.63 -49.72 -19.34
C CYS A 171 -28.07 -48.35 -19.76
N LYS A 172 -26.76 -48.15 -19.66
CA LYS A 172 -26.04 -46.92 -20.04
C LYS A 172 -26.50 -45.63 -19.33
N LYS A 173 -27.29 -45.74 -18.26
CA LYS A 173 -27.58 -44.62 -17.34
C LYS A 173 -26.29 -44.15 -16.67
N ILE A 174 -26.25 -42.88 -16.31
CA ILE A 174 -25.13 -42.20 -15.65
C ILE A 174 -25.48 -41.95 -14.19
N ARG A 175 -24.55 -42.22 -13.28
CA ARG A 175 -24.71 -41.95 -11.85
C ARG A 175 -24.35 -40.50 -11.51
N ARG A 176 -25.09 -39.85 -10.60
CA ARG A 176 -24.70 -38.54 -10.04
C ARG A 176 -23.38 -38.67 -9.28
N ALA A 177 -22.56 -37.61 -9.28
CA ALA A 177 -21.25 -37.62 -8.64
C ALA A 177 -21.34 -37.88 -7.11
N ASP A 178 -22.40 -37.38 -6.48
CA ASP A 178 -22.56 -37.35 -5.02
C ASP A 178 -23.68 -38.26 -4.48
N SER A 179 -24.16 -39.22 -5.28
CA SER A 179 -25.29 -40.09 -4.90
C SER A 179 -24.88 -41.48 -4.42
N ASP A 180 -25.67 -42.05 -3.51
CA ASP A 180 -25.49 -43.42 -3.02
C ASP A 180 -25.81 -44.42 -4.16
N PRO A 181 -24.86 -45.25 -4.60
CA PRO A 181 -25.07 -46.19 -5.71
C PRO A 181 -26.23 -47.16 -5.52
N LYS A 182 -26.68 -47.37 -4.27
CA LYS A 182 -27.74 -48.31 -3.90
C LYS A 182 -29.14 -47.71 -3.93
N LYS A 183 -29.29 -46.40 -4.12
CA LYS A 183 -30.60 -45.75 -4.22
C LYS A 183 -31.05 -45.64 -5.68
N ASP A 184 -32.36 -45.81 -5.90
CA ASP A 184 -32.95 -45.87 -7.24
C ASP A 184 -32.91 -44.51 -7.98
N ASP A 185 -32.98 -43.41 -7.24
CA ASP A 185 -32.92 -42.03 -7.75
C ASP A 185 -31.52 -41.57 -8.18
N SER A 186 -30.51 -42.43 -7.99
CA SER A 186 -29.11 -42.07 -8.13
C SER A 186 -28.58 -42.17 -9.57
N TRP A 187 -29.40 -42.71 -10.49
CA TRP A 187 -29.07 -42.93 -11.89
C TRP A 187 -30.00 -42.13 -12.82
N MET A 188 -29.45 -41.54 -13.88
CA MET A 188 -30.19 -40.76 -14.88
C MET A 188 -29.79 -41.11 -16.32
N VAL A 189 -30.61 -40.76 -17.30
CA VAL A 189 -30.26 -40.91 -18.72
C VAL A 189 -29.24 -39.86 -19.14
N LEU A 190 -28.42 -40.17 -20.15
CA LEU A 190 -27.36 -39.29 -20.66
C LEU A 190 -27.85 -37.88 -20.99
N GLU A 191 -28.99 -37.77 -21.65
CA GLU A 191 -29.58 -36.48 -22.02
C GLU A 191 -29.79 -35.58 -20.80
N ARG A 192 -30.43 -36.11 -19.76
CA ARG A 192 -30.66 -35.37 -18.51
C ARG A 192 -29.36 -34.97 -17.84
N TYR A 193 -28.36 -35.87 -17.83
CA TYR A 193 -27.04 -35.56 -17.29
C TYR A 193 -26.37 -34.42 -18.06
N LEU A 194 -26.39 -34.47 -19.40
CA LEU A 194 -25.80 -33.42 -20.23
C LEU A 194 -26.51 -32.08 -20.04
N MET A 195 -27.84 -32.05 -19.98
CA MET A 195 -28.59 -30.81 -19.75
C MET A 195 -28.43 -30.26 -18.32
N GLU A 196 -28.19 -31.11 -17.32
CA GLU A 196 -28.02 -30.70 -15.92
C GLU A 196 -26.58 -30.21 -15.62
N TYR A 197 -25.57 -30.77 -16.29
CA TYR A 197 -24.15 -30.49 -16.00
C TYR A 197 -23.39 -29.80 -17.15
N THR A 198 -24.06 -29.48 -18.27
CA THR A 198 -23.50 -28.77 -19.42
C THR A 198 -24.52 -27.80 -20.00
N SER A 199 -24.10 -26.92 -20.92
CA SER A 199 -24.99 -25.95 -21.59
C SER A 199 -25.75 -26.52 -22.81
N VAL A 200 -25.69 -27.84 -23.05
CA VAL A 200 -26.32 -28.50 -24.20
C VAL A 200 -27.86 -28.49 -24.09
N LYS A 201 -28.53 -28.17 -25.19
CA LYS A 201 -29.99 -28.38 -25.36
C LYS A 201 -30.22 -29.56 -26.32
N ALA A 202 -31.13 -30.45 -25.95
CA ALA A 202 -31.50 -31.59 -26.78
C ALA A 202 -32.79 -31.32 -27.58
N SER A 203 -32.81 -31.84 -28.81
CA SER A 203 -34.02 -31.96 -29.62
C SER A 203 -34.16 -33.41 -30.05
N HIS A 204 -35.36 -33.97 -29.95
CA HIS A 204 -35.59 -35.36 -30.35
C HIS A 204 -35.97 -35.46 -31.82
N GLY A 205 -35.35 -36.42 -32.50
CA GLY A 205 -35.66 -36.83 -33.86
C GLY A 205 -35.38 -38.31 -34.03
N LEU A 206 -35.89 -38.90 -35.10
CA LEU A 206 -35.61 -40.29 -35.44
C LEU A 206 -34.47 -40.32 -36.46
N CYS A 207 -33.43 -41.13 -36.21
CA CYS A 207 -32.43 -41.41 -37.23
C CYS A 207 -33.05 -42.24 -38.37
N PRO A 208 -32.42 -42.29 -39.55
CA PRO A 208 -32.96 -43.03 -40.70
C PRO A 208 -33.26 -44.51 -40.40
N GLU A 209 -32.42 -45.17 -39.60
CA GLU A 209 -32.62 -46.57 -39.22
C GLU A 209 -33.88 -46.75 -38.35
N CYS A 210 -34.00 -45.96 -37.28
CA CYS A 210 -35.18 -46.00 -36.41
C CYS A 210 -36.44 -45.55 -37.14
N MET A 211 -36.33 -44.61 -38.08
CA MET A 211 -37.46 -44.17 -38.90
C MET A 211 -37.89 -45.28 -39.87
N ALA A 212 -36.97 -46.01 -40.48
CA ALA A 212 -37.28 -47.15 -41.33
C ALA A 212 -37.89 -48.33 -40.55
N GLU A 213 -37.45 -48.54 -39.31
CA GLU A 213 -37.96 -49.59 -38.44
C GLU A 213 -39.36 -49.26 -37.88
N LEU A 214 -39.55 -48.05 -37.37
CA LEU A 214 -40.80 -47.64 -36.70
C LEU A 214 -41.86 -47.12 -37.68
N TYR A 215 -41.43 -46.55 -38.81
CA TYR A 215 -42.30 -45.92 -39.81
C TYR A 215 -41.92 -46.33 -41.24
N PRO A 216 -41.88 -47.63 -41.56
CA PRO A 216 -41.43 -48.14 -42.86
C PRO A 216 -42.19 -47.57 -44.06
N ASP A 217 -43.48 -47.24 -43.88
CA ASP A 217 -44.34 -46.69 -44.93
C ASP A 217 -43.97 -45.25 -45.33
N PHE A 218 -43.33 -44.50 -44.43
CA PHE A 218 -42.88 -43.13 -44.69
C PHE A 218 -41.50 -43.05 -45.34
N VAL A 219 -40.74 -44.15 -45.33
CA VAL A 219 -39.39 -44.22 -45.89
C VAL A 219 -39.39 -44.72 -47.35
N LYS A 220 -40.45 -45.41 -47.79
CA LYS A 220 -40.59 -45.90 -49.17
C LYS A 220 -41.32 -44.87 -50.05
N LYS A 221 -40.55 -44.00 -50.70
CA LYS A 221 -40.92 -43.33 -51.96
C LYS A 221 -39.79 -43.47 -52.96
#